data_AF-A0A948GHW1-F1
#
_entry.id   AF-A0A948GHW1-F1
#
_cell.length_a   1.000
_cell.length_b   1.000
_cell.length_c   1.000
_cell.angle_alpha   90.00
_cell.angle_beta   90.00
_cell.angle_gamma   90.00
#
_symmetry.space_group_name_H-M   'P 1'
#
loop_
_entity.id
_entity.type
_entity.pdbx_description
1 polymer ?
#
loop_
_entity_poly.entity_id
_entity_poly.type
_entity_poly.pdbx_seq_one_letter_code
_entity_poly.pdbx_strand_id
1 'polypeptide(L)'
;MKNRIQDSGFRIQAGQANVPARPLLLSTQHSALIPRHSQGFTLVEMIIVIVITGIIAGMVAMFIRAPVQGYVDSARRAEMTDIADTALRRLGRDLRTAVPNSIRMPTPAGSTYFEFLPTTAGGRYRVDAASGSGLCGAAGDNLSFDAPDTCFEIVGTQIATSVGDAIVIGSTQSDGSQPYQAVDSATGVRRMVSAAGTTTVQFTSGATLPASSELEGHRFSVVPAAQRAVTYACMSPNGNPCGIGADGDGTCQLRRYWNYGFNPVLAAPPPGGSRAILAQKVSGCTFVYNTDNQRNSLLAARLTITRGNESVNLYHEVHINNIP
;
A
#
# COMPACT_ATOMS: atom_id res chain seq x y z
N MET A 1 34.55 29.69 -2.20
CA MET A 1 35.12 29.24 -3.50
C MET A 1 34.06 29.44 -4.58
N LYS A 2 34.30 30.39 -5.48
CA LYS A 2 33.47 30.71 -6.65
C LYS A 2 33.84 29.76 -7.80
N ASN A 3 32.85 29.14 -8.45
CA ASN A 3 32.94 28.55 -9.79
C ASN A 3 31.49 28.55 -10.32
N ARG A 4 30.99 29.55 -11.05
CA ARG A 4 31.29 29.98 -12.43
C ARG A 4 31.28 28.81 -13.42
N ILE A 5 30.07 28.33 -13.74
CA ILE A 5 29.81 27.49 -14.91
C ILE A 5 29.52 28.46 -16.07
N GLN A 6 30.32 28.36 -17.12
CA GLN A 6 30.33 29.25 -18.27
C GLN A 6 29.23 28.89 -19.29
N ASP A 7 28.64 29.95 -19.81
CA ASP A 7 27.91 30.07 -21.07
C ASP A 7 28.59 29.31 -22.21
N SER A 8 27.83 28.48 -22.93
CA SER A 8 28.25 27.92 -24.23
C SER A 8 27.31 28.44 -25.31
N GLY A 9 27.60 29.64 -25.81
CA GLY A 9 26.91 30.25 -26.94
C GLY A 9 27.18 29.51 -28.25
N PHE A 10 26.13 28.95 -28.85
CA PHE A 10 26.16 28.38 -30.19
C PHE A 10 26.21 29.53 -31.22
N ARG A 11 27.43 29.84 -31.70
CA ARG A 11 27.67 30.78 -32.82
C ARG A 11 27.61 30.02 -34.14
N ILE A 12 26.65 30.38 -34.99
CA ILE A 12 26.62 29.96 -36.40
C ILE A 12 27.65 30.81 -37.15
N GLN A 13 28.70 30.17 -37.67
CA GLN A 13 29.65 30.78 -38.60
C GLN A 13 29.02 30.88 -39.98
N ALA A 14 28.80 32.11 -40.44
CA ALA A 14 28.49 32.39 -41.83
C ALA A 14 29.78 32.35 -42.66
N GLY A 15 29.91 31.35 -43.54
CA GLY A 15 30.97 31.26 -44.52
C GLY A 15 30.78 32.31 -45.61
N GLN A 16 31.69 33.28 -45.68
CA GLN A 16 31.78 34.25 -46.76
C GLN A 16 32.47 33.61 -47.98
N ALA A 17 31.75 33.51 -49.10
CA ALA A 17 32.34 33.24 -50.41
C ALA A 17 32.28 34.54 -51.24
N ASN A 18 33.47 35.04 -51.57
CA ASN A 18 33.73 36.26 -52.33
C ASN A 18 33.71 35.91 -53.84
N VAL A 19 32.83 36.53 -54.63
CA VAL A 19 32.71 36.32 -56.09
C VAL A 19 32.82 37.69 -56.79
N PRO A 20 33.65 37.81 -57.86
CA PRO A 20 33.97 39.11 -58.47
C PRO A 20 32.83 39.72 -59.29
N ALA A 21 32.79 41.05 -59.25
CA ALA A 21 31.82 41.92 -59.91
C ALA A 21 31.89 41.84 -61.44
N ARG A 22 30.74 41.60 -62.08
CA ARG A 22 30.51 41.71 -63.52
C ARG A 22 29.63 42.94 -63.82
N PRO A 23 29.92 43.73 -64.87
CA PRO A 23 29.31 45.03 -65.09
C PRO A 23 27.83 44.92 -65.51
N LEU A 24 27.02 45.81 -64.92
CA LEU A 24 25.60 46.05 -65.16
C LEU A 24 25.36 46.55 -66.59
N LEU A 25 24.84 45.67 -67.45
CA LEU A 25 24.08 46.08 -68.64
C LEU A 25 22.61 46.17 -68.26
N LEU A 26 22.12 47.40 -68.22
CA LEU A 26 20.73 47.77 -67.95
C LEU A 26 19.85 47.32 -69.13
N SER A 27 19.44 46.06 -69.13
CA SER A 27 18.37 45.55 -70.00
C SER A 27 17.05 45.67 -69.25
N THR A 28 16.26 46.67 -69.60
CA THR A 28 14.84 46.76 -69.27
C THR A 28 14.07 45.58 -69.87
N GLN A 29 14.11 44.42 -69.20
CA GLN A 29 13.15 43.35 -69.47
C GLN A 29 11.85 43.73 -68.79
N HIS A 30 10.86 44.05 -69.62
CA HIS A 30 9.47 44.09 -69.20
C HIS A 30 9.12 42.73 -68.60
N SER A 31 8.93 42.69 -67.28
CA SER A 31 8.27 41.59 -66.60
C SER A 31 6.85 41.49 -67.13
N ALA A 32 6.67 40.74 -68.21
CA ALA A 32 5.38 40.15 -68.51
C ALA A 32 5.07 39.21 -67.35
N LEU A 33 4.17 39.66 -66.46
CA LEU A 33 3.39 38.78 -65.61
C LEU A 33 2.79 37.72 -66.52
N ILE A 34 3.40 36.53 -66.58
CA ILE A 34 2.73 35.37 -67.16
C ILE A 34 1.46 35.21 -66.31
N PRO A 35 0.25 35.43 -66.87
CA PRO A 35 -0.95 35.15 -66.12
C PRO A 35 -0.89 33.66 -65.81
N ARG A 36 -0.73 33.31 -64.52
CA ARG A 36 -1.02 31.96 -64.08
C ARG A 36 -2.46 31.74 -64.46
N HIS A 37 -2.68 30.95 -65.51
CA HIS A 37 -4.01 30.55 -65.92
C HIS A 37 -4.59 29.83 -64.71
N SER A 38 -5.51 30.49 -64.00
CA SER A 38 -6.29 29.85 -62.96
C SER A 38 -7.09 28.76 -63.64
N GLN A 39 -6.56 27.54 -63.65
CA GLN A 39 -7.31 26.38 -64.06
C GLN A 39 -8.39 26.19 -62.99
N GLY A 40 -9.60 26.64 -63.30
CA GLY A 40 -10.76 26.41 -62.45
C GLY A 40 -11.09 24.93 -62.43
N PHE A 41 -11.33 24.39 -61.24
CA PHE A 41 -11.84 23.03 -61.07
C PHE A 41 -13.26 22.92 -61.65
N THR A 42 -13.53 21.82 -62.36
CA THR A 42 -14.89 21.58 -62.85
C THR A 42 -15.80 21.13 -61.70
N LEU A 43 -17.10 21.43 -61.77
CA LEU A 43 -18.07 20.97 -60.76
C LEU A 43 -18.05 19.44 -60.62
N VAL A 44 -17.86 18.73 -61.72
CA VAL A 44 -17.77 17.25 -61.74
C VAL A 44 -16.54 16.76 -60.99
N GLU A 45 -15.40 17.42 -61.16
CA GLU A 45 -14.16 17.08 -60.45
C GLU A 45 -14.31 17.24 -58.94
N MET A 46 -14.96 18.31 -58.47
CA MET A 46 -15.26 18.50 -57.05
C MET A 46 -16.22 17.44 -56.49
N ILE A 47 -17.25 17.05 -57.25
CA ILE A 47 -18.18 15.97 -56.84
C ILE A 47 -17.43 14.64 -56.68
N ILE A 48 -16.62 14.26 -57.66
CA ILE A 48 -15.86 13.01 -57.63
C ILE A 48 -14.91 12.98 -56.43
N VAL A 49 -14.21 14.07 -56.14
CA VAL A 49 -13.31 14.18 -54.98
C VAL A 49 -14.06 13.98 -53.66
N ILE A 50 -15.20 14.65 -53.47
CA ILE A 50 -16.01 14.51 -52.24
C ILE A 50 -16.52 13.06 -52.09
N VAL A 51 -16.98 12.44 -53.17
CA VAL A 51 -17.45 11.04 -53.14
C VAL A 51 -16.32 10.07 -52.80
N ILE A 52 -15.16 10.18 -53.47
CA ILE A 52 -14.02 9.29 -53.24
C ILE A 52 -13.47 9.47 -51.82
N THR A 53 -13.31 10.71 -51.35
CA THR A 53 -12.84 10.99 -49.99
C THR A 53 -13.82 10.46 -48.94
N GLY A 54 -15.14 10.54 -49.18
CA GLY A 54 -16.16 9.95 -48.31
C GLY A 54 -16.03 8.43 -48.18
N ILE A 55 -15.83 7.72 -49.30
CA ILE A 55 -15.65 6.25 -49.31
C ILE A 55 -14.37 5.87 -48.57
N ILE A 56 -13.24 6.54 -48.88
CA ILE A 56 -11.95 6.25 -48.24
C ILE A 56 -12.01 6.54 -46.73
N ALA A 57 -12.58 7.68 -46.33
CA ALA A 57 -12.75 8.04 -44.93
C ALA A 57 -13.59 6.99 -44.17
N GLY A 58 -14.66 6.48 -44.80
CA GLY A 58 -15.48 5.40 -44.24
C GLY A 58 -14.70 4.10 -44.04
N MET A 59 -13.91 3.69 -45.02
CA MET A 59 -13.05 2.50 -44.90
C MET A 59 -12.01 2.67 -43.79
N VAL A 60 -11.29 3.79 -43.78
CA VAL A 60 -10.26 4.10 -42.78
C VAL A 60 -10.85 4.12 -41.36
N ALA A 61 -12.05 4.70 -41.17
CA ALA A 61 -12.72 4.72 -39.87
C ALA A 61 -12.99 3.31 -39.32
N MET A 62 -13.38 2.37 -40.19
CA MET A 62 -13.63 0.98 -39.78
C MET A 62 -12.34 0.26 -39.36
N PHE A 63 -11.23 0.50 -40.08
CA PHE A 63 -9.93 -0.10 -39.76
C PHE A 63 -9.25 0.51 -38.53
N ILE A 64 -9.51 1.78 -38.20
CA ILE A 64 -8.94 2.43 -37.00
C ILE A 64 -9.70 2.03 -35.72
N ARG A 65 -10.99 1.69 -35.81
CA ARG A 65 -11.80 1.39 -34.63
C ARG A 65 -11.25 0.22 -33.80
N ALA A 66 -10.91 -0.90 -34.44
CA ALA A 66 -10.42 -2.10 -33.76
C ALA A 66 -9.10 -1.87 -32.99
N PRO A 67 -8.03 -1.29 -33.58
CA PRO A 67 -6.80 -1.02 -32.84
C PRO A 67 -6.97 0.02 -31.73
N VAL A 68 -7.84 1.03 -31.91
CA VAL A 68 -8.15 2.00 -30.84
C VAL A 68 -8.87 1.33 -29.67
N GLN A 69 -9.87 0.47 -29.95
CA GLN A 69 -10.56 -0.30 -28.90
C GLN A 69 -9.60 -1.24 -28.18
N GLY A 70 -8.75 -1.97 -28.91
CA GLY A 70 -7.74 -2.85 -28.33
C GLY A 70 -6.73 -2.10 -27.44
N TYR A 71 -6.33 -0.88 -27.83
CA TYR A 71 -5.51 -0.02 -27.00
C TYR A 71 -6.21 0.38 -25.69
N VAL A 72 -7.48 0.80 -25.76
CA VAL A 72 -8.26 1.19 -24.57
C VAL A 72 -8.48 0.01 -23.62
N ASP A 73 -8.79 -1.18 -24.15
CA ASP A 73 -8.97 -2.39 -23.34
C ASP A 73 -7.63 -2.82 -22.68
N SER A 74 -6.53 -2.74 -23.42
CA SER A 74 -5.18 -3.00 -22.88
C SER A 74 -4.81 -2.02 -21.77
N ALA A 75 -5.10 -0.72 -21.95
CA ALA A 75 -4.88 0.29 -20.93
C ALA A 75 -5.72 0.04 -19.68
N ARG A 76 -6.98 -0.38 -19.85
CA ARG A 76 -7.87 -0.74 -18.73
C ARG A 76 -7.34 -1.94 -17.94
N ARG A 77 -6.86 -2.99 -18.62
CA ARG A 77 -6.21 -4.16 -17.98
C ARG A 77 -4.99 -3.76 -17.18
N ALA A 78 -4.13 -2.92 -17.77
CA ALA A 78 -2.93 -2.44 -17.11
C ALA A 78 -3.26 -1.68 -15.83
N GLU A 79 -4.24 -0.77 -15.87
CA GLU A 79 -4.67 -0.01 -14.69
C GLU A 79 -5.26 -0.91 -13.59
N MET A 80 -6.15 -1.85 -13.94
CA MET A 80 -6.71 -2.80 -12.96
C MET A 80 -5.62 -3.66 -12.31
N THR A 81 -4.64 -4.11 -13.10
CA THR A 81 -3.50 -4.90 -12.63
C THR A 81 -2.62 -4.08 -11.68
N ASP A 82 -2.31 -2.83 -12.03
CA ASP A 82 -1.47 -1.95 -11.23
C ASP A 82 -2.11 -1.59 -9.87
N ILE A 83 -3.42 -1.30 -9.88
CA ILE A 83 -4.18 -1.06 -8.64
C ILE A 83 -4.15 -2.31 -7.74
N ALA A 84 -4.41 -3.49 -8.32
CA ALA A 84 -4.43 -4.73 -7.56
C ALA A 84 -3.05 -5.09 -6.98
N ASP A 85 -1.98 -4.98 -7.79
CA ASP A 85 -0.62 -5.27 -7.37
C ASP A 85 -0.13 -4.28 -6.31
N THR A 86 -0.38 -2.98 -6.50
CA THR A 86 -0.04 -1.95 -5.50
C THR A 86 -0.75 -2.19 -4.17
N ALA A 87 -2.04 -2.53 -4.20
CA ALA A 87 -2.82 -2.83 -3.01
C ALA A 87 -2.29 -4.07 -2.27
N LEU A 88 -2.03 -5.16 -3.00
CA LEU A 88 -1.50 -6.41 -2.44
C LEU A 88 -0.07 -6.26 -1.90
N ARG A 89 0.80 -5.52 -2.59
CA ARG A 89 2.16 -5.23 -2.12
C ARG A 89 2.15 -4.39 -0.85
N ARG A 90 1.26 -3.39 -0.75
CA ARG A 90 1.09 -2.60 0.47
C ARG A 90 0.61 -3.49 1.63
N LEU A 91 -0.41 -4.30 1.39
CA LEU A 91 -0.91 -5.27 2.36
C LEU A 91 0.20 -6.20 2.85
N GLY A 92 0.99 -6.77 1.93
CA GLY A 92 2.10 -7.64 2.30
C GLY A 92 3.23 -6.93 3.04
N ARG A 93 3.49 -5.64 2.79
CA ARG A 93 4.45 -4.86 3.60
C ARG A 93 3.95 -4.65 5.02
N ASP A 94 2.67 -4.31 5.18
CA ASP A 94 2.04 -4.14 6.48
C ASP A 94 2.08 -5.46 7.30
N LEU A 95 1.72 -6.59 6.68
CA LEU A 95 1.73 -7.90 7.32
C LEU A 95 3.12 -8.38 7.79
N ARG A 96 4.20 -7.98 7.10
CA ARG A 96 5.57 -8.31 7.56
C ARG A 96 5.93 -7.64 8.88
N THR A 97 5.19 -6.60 9.26
CA THR A 97 5.31 -5.93 10.55
C THR A 97 4.25 -6.39 11.54
N ALA A 98 3.57 -7.51 11.30
CA ALA A 98 2.61 -8.02 12.28
C ALA A 98 3.35 -8.48 13.55
N VAL A 99 2.82 -8.12 14.71
CA VAL A 99 3.20 -8.73 15.98
C VAL A 99 2.96 -10.24 15.86
N PRO A 100 3.92 -11.08 16.28
CA PRO A 100 3.76 -12.53 16.26
C PRO A 100 2.42 -12.95 16.87
N ASN A 101 1.71 -13.84 16.18
CA ASN A 101 0.45 -14.43 16.66
C ASN A 101 -0.71 -13.42 16.87
N SER A 102 -0.59 -12.19 16.33
CA SER A 102 -1.66 -11.18 16.39
C SER A 102 -2.64 -11.21 15.22
N ILE A 103 -2.35 -11.97 14.17
CA ILE A 103 -3.24 -12.07 13.00
C ILE A 103 -4.44 -12.93 13.36
N ARG A 104 -5.63 -12.41 13.06
CA ARG A 104 -6.89 -13.12 13.24
C ARG A 104 -7.88 -12.81 12.14
N MET A 105 -8.78 -13.75 11.89
CA MET A 105 -9.87 -13.63 10.92
C MET A 105 -11.09 -14.43 11.41
N PRO A 106 -12.32 -14.08 10.97
CA PRO A 106 -13.54 -14.77 11.39
C PRO A 106 -13.55 -16.26 11.05
N THR A 107 -13.03 -16.59 9.87
CA THR A 107 -12.88 -17.97 9.39
C THR A 107 -11.50 -18.12 8.74
N PRO A 108 -10.73 -19.18 9.04
CA PRO A 108 -9.37 -19.37 8.51
C PRO A 108 -9.29 -19.43 6.97
N ALA A 109 -10.38 -19.84 6.31
CA ALA A 109 -10.47 -19.90 4.87
C ALA A 109 -11.68 -19.09 4.36
N GLY A 110 -11.44 -18.26 3.33
CA GLY A 110 -12.49 -17.58 2.58
C GLY A 110 -13.04 -16.33 3.24
N SER A 111 -12.35 -15.75 4.22
CA SER A 111 -12.80 -14.51 4.83
C SER A 111 -12.60 -13.31 3.90
N THR A 112 -13.46 -12.30 4.03
CA THR A 112 -13.37 -11.02 3.29
C THR A 112 -12.58 -9.96 4.05
N TYR A 113 -12.14 -10.28 5.28
CA TYR A 113 -11.34 -9.38 6.09
C TYR A 113 -10.46 -10.12 7.10
N PHE A 114 -9.40 -9.46 7.54
CA PHE A 114 -8.54 -9.92 8.62
C PHE A 114 -8.02 -8.72 9.42
N GLU A 115 -7.58 -8.99 10.64
CA GLU A 115 -7.01 -8.00 11.55
C GLU A 115 -5.66 -8.47 12.08
N PHE A 116 -4.75 -7.52 12.32
CA PHE A 116 -3.47 -7.77 12.96
C PHE A 116 -3.01 -6.54 13.75
N LEU A 117 -2.01 -6.72 14.61
CA LEU A 117 -1.33 -5.61 15.28
C LEU A 117 -0.01 -5.32 14.56
N PRO A 118 0.23 -4.10 14.05
CA PRO A 118 1.52 -3.71 13.49
C PRO A 118 2.52 -3.44 14.60
N THR A 119 3.80 -3.70 14.34
CA THR A 119 4.91 -3.35 15.21
C THR A 119 5.91 -2.42 14.54
N THR A 120 6.39 -1.43 15.29
CA THR A 120 7.44 -0.50 14.83
C THR A 120 8.79 -0.78 15.45
N ALA A 121 8.82 -1.47 16.58
CA ALA A 121 10.03 -1.84 17.28
C ALA A 121 9.76 -3.08 18.15
N GLY A 122 10.82 -3.78 18.53
CA GLY A 122 10.74 -4.91 19.44
C GLY A 122 12.12 -5.23 19.98
N GLY A 123 12.17 -5.78 21.18
CA GLY A 123 13.42 -6.00 21.89
C GLY A 123 13.32 -7.19 22.81
N ARG A 124 14.36 -7.37 23.63
CA ARG A 124 14.35 -8.34 24.71
C ARG A 124 14.20 -7.65 26.05
N TYR A 125 13.40 -8.21 26.94
CA TYR A 125 13.34 -7.78 28.32
C TYR A 125 14.37 -8.55 29.16
N ARG A 126 14.73 -7.98 30.30
CA ARG A 126 15.62 -8.62 31.27
C ARG A 126 14.87 -9.67 32.10
N VAL A 127 15.49 -10.83 32.33
CA VAL A 127 14.90 -11.97 33.07
C VAL A 127 15.36 -11.98 34.52
N ASP A 128 16.66 -11.78 34.75
CA ASP A 128 17.25 -11.74 36.09
C ASP A 128 17.47 -10.29 36.53
N ALA A 129 17.05 -9.98 37.75
CA ALA A 129 17.37 -8.70 38.35
C ALA A 129 18.91 -8.56 38.47
N ALA A 130 19.48 -7.49 37.93
CA ALA A 130 20.84 -7.12 38.34
C ALA A 130 20.77 -6.50 39.75
N SER A 131 21.90 -6.41 40.45
CA SER A 131 22.04 -6.03 41.87
C SER A 131 21.45 -4.66 42.32
N GLY A 132 20.62 -4.01 41.50
CA GLY A 132 19.82 -2.85 41.83
C GLY A 132 18.54 -3.21 42.58
N SER A 133 17.79 -2.18 42.98
CA SER A 133 16.63 -2.31 43.87
C SER A 133 15.40 -2.98 43.24
N GLY A 134 15.45 -3.42 41.97
CA GLY A 134 14.29 -4.01 41.27
C GLY A 134 13.07 -3.08 41.26
N LEU A 135 13.31 -1.77 41.16
CA LEU A 135 12.28 -0.73 41.14
C LEU A 135 12.31 -0.05 39.77
N CYS A 136 11.14 0.38 39.29
CA CYS A 136 11.05 1.11 38.02
C CYS A 136 12.00 2.30 37.95
N GLY A 137 12.95 2.25 37.00
CA GLY A 137 13.95 3.28 36.80
C GLY A 137 15.28 3.05 37.53
N ALA A 138 15.42 1.97 38.31
CA ALA A 138 16.71 1.47 38.76
C ALA A 138 17.34 0.54 37.69
N ALA A 139 18.66 0.54 37.60
CA ALA A 139 19.37 -0.37 36.69
C ALA A 139 19.14 -1.84 37.12
N GLY A 140 18.95 -2.72 36.15
CA GLY A 140 18.82 -4.15 36.41
C GLY A 140 17.42 -4.66 36.69
N ASP A 141 16.37 -3.92 36.34
CA ASP A 141 14.99 -4.32 36.57
C ASP A 141 14.54 -5.43 35.59
N ASN A 142 13.99 -6.53 36.11
CA ASN A 142 13.51 -7.67 35.33
C ASN A 142 11.99 -7.64 35.17
N LEU A 143 11.49 -8.23 34.08
CA LEU A 143 10.06 -8.42 33.92
C LEU A 143 9.56 -9.60 34.77
N SER A 144 8.61 -9.36 35.66
CA SER A 144 8.00 -10.39 36.51
C SER A 144 6.70 -10.96 35.92
N PHE A 145 6.56 -12.28 36.02
CA PHE A 145 5.35 -13.04 35.65
C PHE A 145 4.63 -13.63 36.87
N ASP A 146 5.14 -13.41 38.09
CA ASP A 146 4.56 -13.92 39.34
C ASP A 146 3.66 -12.90 40.04
N ALA A 147 3.81 -11.61 39.71
CA ALA A 147 3.03 -10.52 40.28
C ALA A 147 2.72 -9.44 39.22
N PRO A 148 1.76 -8.52 39.47
CA PRO A 148 1.58 -7.36 38.63
C PRO A 148 2.87 -6.51 38.61
N ASP A 149 3.51 -6.45 37.46
CA ASP A 149 4.69 -5.64 37.21
C ASP A 149 4.35 -4.39 36.41
N THR A 150 5.09 -3.30 36.58
CA THR A 150 4.82 -2.00 35.92
C THR A 150 5.98 -1.51 35.06
N CYS A 151 7.09 -2.25 35.01
CA CYS A 151 8.25 -1.87 34.23
C CYS A 151 9.16 -3.05 33.92
N PHE A 152 10.13 -2.84 33.03
CA PHE A 152 11.29 -3.71 32.85
C PHE A 152 12.40 -3.00 32.09
N GLU A 153 13.64 -3.48 32.20
CA GLU A 153 14.76 -3.01 31.40
C GLU A 153 14.89 -3.76 30.06
N ILE A 154 15.21 -3.02 29.00
CA ILE A 154 15.50 -3.53 27.66
C ILE A 154 16.94 -4.03 27.61
N VAL A 155 17.14 -5.26 27.13
CA VAL A 155 18.46 -5.82 26.89
C VAL A 155 18.88 -5.56 25.45
N GLY A 156 20.02 -4.90 25.28
CA GLY A 156 20.64 -4.65 23.98
C GLY A 156 20.37 -3.24 23.47
N THR A 157 19.86 -3.13 22.24
CA THR A 157 19.63 -1.84 21.58
C THR A 157 18.50 -1.07 22.26
N GLN A 158 18.73 0.22 22.51
CA GLN A 158 17.71 1.12 23.04
C GLN A 158 16.52 1.23 22.08
N ILE A 159 15.31 1.21 22.63
CA ILE A 159 14.06 1.32 21.87
C ILE A 159 13.26 2.44 22.51
N ALA A 160 13.00 3.49 21.73
CA ALA A 160 12.14 4.58 22.16
C ALA A 160 10.68 4.10 22.23
N THR A 161 10.08 4.25 23.40
CA THR A 161 8.64 4.07 23.63
C THR A 161 8.02 5.41 24.00
N SER A 162 6.79 5.63 23.56
CA SER A 162 6.02 6.84 23.86
C SER A 162 4.76 6.49 24.65
N VAL A 163 4.27 7.45 25.44
CA VAL A 163 3.01 7.29 26.18
C VAL A 163 1.88 6.93 25.20
N GLY A 164 1.12 5.89 25.53
CA GLY A 164 0.02 5.38 24.71
C GLY A 164 0.42 4.31 23.68
N ASP A 165 1.72 4.04 23.48
CA ASP A 165 2.15 2.83 22.78
C ASP A 165 1.70 1.60 23.57
N ALA A 166 1.50 0.48 22.87
CA ALA A 166 1.19 -0.79 23.51
C ALA A 166 2.36 -1.75 23.37
N ILE A 167 2.69 -2.44 24.45
CA ILE A 167 3.71 -3.48 24.51
C ILE A 167 3.00 -4.82 24.50
N VAL A 168 3.39 -5.70 23.59
CA VAL A 168 2.92 -7.08 23.54
C VAL A 168 4.07 -8.00 23.92
N ILE A 169 3.89 -8.78 24.97
CA ILE A 169 4.91 -9.67 25.55
C ILE A 169 4.52 -11.09 25.22
N GLY A 170 5.41 -11.87 24.59
CA GLY A 170 5.20 -13.30 24.29
C GLY A 170 3.77 -13.74 23.98
N SER A 171 3.29 -13.51 22.76
CA SER A 171 1.98 -14.02 22.34
C SER A 171 2.10 -15.43 21.77
N THR A 172 1.21 -16.34 22.17
CA THR A 172 1.06 -17.67 21.56
C THR A 172 -0.31 -17.78 20.86
N GLN A 173 -0.42 -18.63 19.83
CA GLN A 173 -1.72 -18.87 19.16
C GLN A 173 -2.63 -19.84 19.93
N SER A 174 -2.11 -20.57 20.93
CA SER A 174 -2.82 -21.64 21.62
C SER A 174 -4.00 -21.16 22.48
N ASP A 175 -3.97 -19.90 22.91
CA ASP A 175 -4.91 -19.37 23.91
C ASP A 175 -5.87 -18.31 23.31
N GLY A 176 -5.92 -18.21 21.98
CA GLY A 176 -6.80 -17.28 21.26
C GLY A 176 -6.17 -15.90 20.99
N SER A 177 -7.00 -14.85 20.91
CA SER A 177 -6.58 -13.47 20.56
C SER A 177 -5.97 -12.70 21.75
N GLN A 178 -4.97 -13.27 22.45
CA GLN A 178 -4.40 -12.68 23.67
C GLN A 178 -3.98 -11.21 23.53
N PRO A 179 -3.34 -10.76 22.41
CA PRO A 179 -2.94 -9.34 22.27
C PRO A 179 -4.11 -8.35 22.20
N TYR A 180 -5.33 -8.84 21.96
CA TYR A 180 -6.55 -8.03 21.87
C TYR A 180 -7.35 -8.01 23.17
N GLN A 181 -6.99 -8.84 24.14
CA GLN A 181 -7.65 -8.84 25.44
C GLN A 181 -7.45 -7.51 26.17
N ALA A 182 -8.27 -7.27 27.20
CA ALA A 182 -8.10 -6.11 28.07
C ALA A 182 -6.73 -6.17 28.76
N VAL A 183 -6.15 -5.00 29.08
CA VAL A 183 -4.79 -4.89 29.63
C VAL A 183 -4.66 -5.42 31.06
N ASP A 184 -5.78 -5.56 31.74
CA ASP A 184 -5.99 -6.09 33.09
C ASP A 184 -6.58 -7.52 33.07
N SER A 185 -6.70 -8.14 31.89
CA SER A 185 -7.10 -9.54 31.79
C SER A 185 -5.96 -10.47 32.21
N ALA A 186 -6.29 -11.52 32.96
CA ALA A 186 -5.37 -12.60 33.33
C ALA A 186 -4.80 -13.38 32.13
N THR A 187 -5.43 -13.26 30.95
CA THR A 187 -4.96 -13.84 29.67
C THR A 187 -4.36 -12.79 28.73
N GLY A 188 -4.34 -11.52 29.16
CA GLY A 188 -3.89 -10.40 28.35
C GLY A 188 -2.39 -10.23 28.39
N VAL A 189 -1.78 -10.27 27.21
CA VAL A 189 -0.33 -10.09 27.02
C VAL A 189 0.07 -8.67 26.60
N ARG A 190 -0.92 -7.78 26.50
CA ARG A 190 -0.73 -6.39 26.11
C ARG A 190 -0.69 -5.49 27.35
N ARG A 191 0.23 -4.53 27.38
CA ARG A 191 0.30 -3.45 28.37
C ARG A 191 0.41 -2.09 27.68
N MET A 192 -0.07 -1.03 28.31
CA MET A 192 -0.03 0.34 27.74
C MET A 192 1.10 1.12 28.38
N VAL A 193 1.98 1.69 27.56
CA VAL A 193 3.10 2.51 28.01
C VAL A 193 2.58 3.75 28.75
N SER A 194 3.04 3.93 29.98
CA SER A 194 2.62 5.00 30.89
C SER A 194 3.60 6.17 30.93
N ALA A 195 4.86 5.95 30.56
CA ALA A 195 5.89 6.97 30.45
C ALA A 195 6.82 6.68 29.28
N ALA A 196 7.32 7.73 28.62
CA ALA A 196 8.30 7.58 27.56
C ALA A 196 9.66 7.12 28.11
N GLY A 197 10.34 6.23 27.39
CA GLY A 197 11.63 5.68 27.79
C GLY A 197 12.42 5.12 26.61
N THR A 198 13.72 4.87 26.81
CA THR A 198 14.61 4.29 25.77
C THR A 198 15.34 3.03 26.24
N THR A 199 15.57 2.91 27.54
CA THR A 199 16.24 1.75 28.19
C THR A 199 15.29 0.96 29.07
N THR A 200 14.28 1.62 29.63
CA THR A 200 13.28 1.03 30.50
C THR A 200 11.91 1.27 29.90
N VAL A 201 11.09 0.23 29.85
CA VAL A 201 9.69 0.33 29.47
C VAL A 201 8.90 0.47 30.77
N GLN A 202 8.07 1.51 30.87
CA GLN A 202 7.13 1.68 31.97
C GLN A 202 5.71 1.60 31.43
N PHE A 203 4.84 0.84 32.09
CA PHE A 203 3.48 0.60 31.64
C PHE A 203 2.52 0.47 32.80
N THR A 204 1.24 0.71 32.52
CA THR A 204 0.17 0.46 33.48
C THR A 204 -0.16 -1.03 33.49
N SER A 205 -0.16 -1.63 34.68
CA SER A 205 -0.53 -3.03 34.89
C SER A 205 -1.36 -3.17 36.15
N GLY A 206 -2.54 -3.77 36.01
CA GLY A 206 -3.42 -4.14 37.13
C GLY A 206 -3.49 -5.64 37.36
N ALA A 207 -2.85 -6.44 36.50
CA ALA A 207 -2.91 -7.89 36.51
C ALA A 207 -1.54 -8.49 36.16
N THR A 208 -1.23 -9.63 36.76
CA THR A 208 -0.06 -10.44 36.44
C THR A 208 -0.10 -10.88 34.97
N LEU A 209 1.06 -10.92 34.32
CA LEU A 209 1.17 -11.47 32.97
C LEU A 209 0.93 -12.98 32.98
N PRO A 210 0.31 -13.57 31.94
CA PRO A 210 0.16 -15.01 31.88
C PRO A 210 1.53 -15.69 31.83
N ALA A 211 1.72 -16.77 32.58
CA ALA A 211 2.96 -17.57 32.51
C ALA A 211 3.22 -18.12 31.09
N SER A 212 2.17 -18.32 30.26
CA SER A 212 2.31 -18.72 28.86
C SER A 212 2.96 -17.64 27.97
N SER A 213 3.09 -16.40 28.46
CA SER A 213 3.77 -15.30 27.77
C SER A 213 5.24 -15.14 28.14
N GLU A 214 5.72 -15.88 29.13
CA GLU A 214 7.14 -16.00 29.44
C GLU A 214 7.81 -17.01 28.49
N LEU A 215 8.13 -16.53 27.29
CA LEU A 215 8.77 -17.35 26.26
C LEU A 215 10.28 -17.28 26.38
N GLU A 216 10.99 -18.37 26.06
CA GLU A 216 12.47 -18.45 26.12
C GLU A 216 13.20 -17.37 25.30
N GLY A 217 12.52 -16.77 24.32
CA GLY A 217 13.07 -15.66 23.54
C GLY A 217 13.19 -14.36 24.35
N HIS A 218 12.47 -14.24 25.46
CA HIS A 218 12.36 -13.06 26.33
C HIS A 218 12.09 -11.77 25.55
N ARG A 219 11.17 -11.83 24.60
CA ARG A 219 10.92 -10.77 23.62
C ARG A 219 9.62 -10.01 23.90
N PHE A 220 9.63 -8.75 23.47
CA PHE A 220 8.44 -7.90 23.40
C PHE A 220 8.36 -7.17 22.05
N SER A 221 7.16 -6.78 21.67
CA SER A 221 6.88 -5.96 20.49
C SER A 221 6.17 -4.67 20.88
N VAL A 222 6.49 -3.57 20.20
CA VAL A 222 5.88 -2.25 20.39
C VAL A 222 4.88 -2.01 19.28
N VAL A 223 3.62 -1.79 19.65
CA VAL A 223 2.53 -1.39 18.77
C VAL A 223 2.30 0.11 18.95
N PRO A 224 2.50 0.93 17.90
CA PRO A 224 2.46 2.38 18.06
C PRO A 224 1.04 2.89 18.32
N ALA A 225 0.92 3.90 19.19
CA ALA A 225 -0.34 4.55 19.54
C ALA A 225 -1.11 5.09 18.32
N ALA A 226 -0.38 5.52 17.29
CA ALA A 226 -0.94 6.07 16.06
C ALA A 226 -1.56 5.01 15.14
N GLN A 227 -1.21 3.73 15.30
CA GLN A 227 -1.77 2.65 14.47
C GLN A 227 -2.72 1.73 15.24
N ARG A 228 -2.36 1.27 16.45
CA ARG A 228 -3.15 0.27 17.20
C ARG A 228 -3.52 -0.91 16.29
N ALA A 229 -4.69 -1.54 16.46
CA ALA A 229 -5.10 -2.61 15.54
C ALA A 229 -5.35 -2.11 14.11
N VAL A 230 -5.00 -2.94 13.13
CA VAL A 230 -5.17 -2.69 11.70
C VAL A 230 -6.04 -3.79 11.10
N THR A 231 -7.11 -3.40 10.40
CA THR A 231 -8.00 -4.31 9.67
C THR A 231 -7.94 -4.02 8.19
N TYR A 232 -7.78 -5.07 7.38
CA TYR A 232 -8.00 -5.02 5.94
C TYR A 232 -9.34 -5.69 5.65
N ALA A 233 -10.25 -4.99 4.97
CA ALA A 233 -11.58 -5.51 4.68
C ALA A 233 -12.03 -5.16 3.26
N CYS A 234 -12.60 -6.15 2.59
CA CYS A 234 -13.28 -6.00 1.32
C CYS A 234 -14.78 -5.88 1.55
N MET A 235 -15.32 -4.70 1.30
CA MET A 235 -16.72 -4.41 1.64
C MET A 235 -17.38 -3.55 0.57
N SER A 236 -18.66 -3.80 0.36
CA SER A 236 -19.52 -2.90 -0.40
C SER A 236 -19.96 -1.74 0.50
N PRO A 237 -20.09 -0.50 -0.02
CA PRO A 237 -20.69 0.61 0.71
C PRO A 237 -22.08 0.28 1.28
N ASN A 238 -22.82 -0.62 0.63
CA ASN A 238 -24.20 -0.96 0.97
C ASN A 238 -24.31 -2.26 1.81
N GLY A 239 -23.18 -2.86 2.21
CA GLY A 239 -23.16 -4.11 3.00
C GLY A 239 -23.43 -5.40 2.21
N ASN A 240 -23.71 -5.30 0.90
CA ASN A 240 -23.92 -6.46 0.03
C ASN A 240 -22.61 -7.24 -0.21
N PRO A 241 -22.69 -8.55 -0.52
CA PRO A 241 -21.53 -9.32 -0.97
C PRO A 241 -20.88 -8.70 -2.20
N CYS A 242 -19.56 -8.86 -2.31
CA CYS A 242 -18.83 -8.40 -3.47
C CYS A 242 -19.25 -9.17 -4.72
N GLY A 243 -19.44 -8.43 -5.80
CA GLY A 243 -19.83 -8.98 -7.08
C GLY A 243 -19.70 -7.91 -8.17
N ILE A 244 -20.42 -8.12 -9.27
CA ILE A 244 -20.43 -7.21 -10.41
C ILE A 244 -21.78 -6.49 -10.42
N GLY A 245 -21.75 -5.15 -10.47
CA GLY A 245 -22.94 -4.32 -10.55
C GLY A 245 -23.53 -4.28 -11.96
N ALA A 246 -24.70 -3.67 -12.12
CA ALA A 246 -25.35 -3.52 -13.41
C ALA A 246 -24.50 -2.73 -14.43
N ASP A 247 -23.62 -1.85 -13.95
CA ASP A 247 -22.69 -1.06 -14.77
C ASP A 247 -21.49 -1.89 -15.30
N GLY A 248 -21.41 -3.18 -14.93
CA GLY A 248 -20.29 -4.06 -15.28
C GLY A 248 -19.02 -3.82 -14.44
N ASP A 249 -19.11 -3.05 -13.37
CA ASP A 249 -18.01 -2.76 -12.45
C ASP A 249 -18.16 -3.54 -11.14
N GLY A 250 -17.04 -3.81 -10.45
CA GLY A 250 -17.08 -4.42 -9.12
C GLY A 250 -17.76 -3.54 -8.07
N THR A 251 -18.53 -4.15 -7.16
CA THR A 251 -19.36 -3.42 -6.17
C THR A 251 -18.65 -3.08 -4.85
N CYS A 252 -17.45 -3.63 -4.62
CA CYS A 252 -16.71 -3.50 -3.37
C CYS A 252 -15.49 -2.61 -3.48
N GLN A 253 -14.97 -2.24 -2.31
CA GLN A 253 -13.69 -1.59 -2.13
C GLN A 253 -12.85 -2.36 -1.10
N LEU A 254 -11.56 -2.54 -1.39
CA LEU A 254 -10.59 -2.98 -0.39
C LEU A 254 -10.19 -1.75 0.43
N ARG A 255 -10.41 -1.81 1.74
CA ARG A 255 -10.14 -0.72 2.67
C ARG A 255 -9.22 -1.19 3.79
N ARG A 256 -8.33 -0.30 4.20
CA ARG A 256 -7.50 -0.43 5.40
C ARG A 256 -8.09 0.45 6.50
N TYR A 257 -8.28 -0.11 7.67
CA TYR A 257 -8.72 0.55 8.90
C TYR A 257 -7.61 0.51 9.93
N TRP A 258 -7.43 1.59 10.69
CA TRP A 258 -6.44 1.65 11.77
C TRP A 258 -6.88 2.61 12.86
N ASN A 259 -6.20 2.57 13.99
CA ASN A 259 -6.38 3.47 15.13
C ASN A 259 -7.81 3.50 15.70
N TYR A 260 -8.51 2.36 15.65
CA TYR A 260 -9.80 2.16 16.31
C TYR A 260 -9.67 1.47 17.68
N GLY A 261 -8.43 1.27 18.15
CA GLY A 261 -8.14 0.65 19.43
C GLY A 261 -7.87 -0.84 19.35
N PHE A 262 -8.23 -1.55 20.41
CA PHE A 262 -8.02 -2.98 20.56
C PHE A 262 -9.33 -3.59 21.04
N ASN A 263 -10.07 -4.19 20.11
CA ASN A 263 -11.38 -4.75 20.42
C ASN A 263 -11.25 -6.25 20.60
N PRO A 264 -11.83 -6.86 21.66
CA PRO A 264 -11.81 -8.31 21.80
C PRO A 264 -12.66 -8.98 20.71
N VAL A 265 -13.77 -8.35 20.33
CA VAL A 265 -14.64 -8.80 19.24
C VAL A 265 -14.15 -8.26 17.91
N LEU A 266 -13.94 -9.17 16.96
CA LEU A 266 -13.53 -8.86 15.60
C LEU A 266 -14.74 -8.41 14.77
N ALA A 267 -14.61 -7.29 14.05
CA ALA A 267 -15.68 -6.73 13.22
C ALA A 267 -15.14 -5.97 11.99
N ALA A 268 -15.90 -5.97 10.90
CA ALA A 268 -15.63 -5.18 9.70
C ALA A 268 -16.93 -4.50 9.20
N PRO A 269 -16.99 -3.15 9.11
CA PRO A 269 -15.96 -2.21 9.55
C PRO A 269 -15.77 -2.25 11.08
N PRO A 270 -14.54 -2.02 11.56
CA PRO A 270 -14.32 -1.82 12.99
C PRO A 270 -15.00 -0.52 13.47
N PRO A 271 -15.37 -0.42 14.76
CA PRO A 271 -15.99 0.77 15.31
C PRO A 271 -14.99 1.93 15.39
N GLY A 272 -15.19 2.97 14.58
CA GLY A 272 -14.37 4.19 14.61
C GLY A 272 -13.01 4.07 13.92
N GLY A 273 -12.04 4.88 14.38
CA GLY A 273 -10.70 4.96 13.82
C GLY A 273 -10.61 5.67 12.47
N SER A 274 -9.47 5.48 11.81
CA SER A 274 -9.14 6.02 10.50
C SER A 274 -9.26 4.96 9.41
N ARG A 275 -9.51 5.38 8.17
CA ARG A 275 -9.67 4.48 7.03
C ARG A 275 -9.11 5.05 5.74
N ALA A 276 -8.65 4.16 4.86
CA ALA A 276 -8.18 4.48 3.52
C ALA A 276 -8.62 3.41 2.52
N ILE A 277 -8.96 3.84 1.31
CA ILE A 277 -9.27 2.95 0.19
C ILE A 277 -7.96 2.55 -0.48
N LEU A 278 -7.79 1.26 -0.74
CA LEU A 278 -6.62 0.69 -1.42
C LEU A 278 -6.92 0.26 -2.84
N ALA A 279 -8.11 -0.30 -3.06
CA ALA A 279 -8.61 -0.65 -4.38
C ALA A 279 -10.11 -0.39 -4.47
N GLN A 280 -10.55 0.05 -5.65
CA GLN A 280 -11.96 0.26 -5.98
C GLN A 280 -12.37 -0.74 -7.07
N LYS A 281 -13.68 -0.89 -7.25
CA LYS A 281 -14.28 -1.81 -8.24
C LYS A 281 -13.83 -3.26 -8.04
N VAL A 282 -13.71 -3.65 -6.77
CA VAL A 282 -13.41 -5.03 -6.38
C VAL A 282 -14.68 -5.85 -6.56
N SER A 283 -14.60 -6.93 -7.33
CA SER A 283 -15.71 -7.87 -7.53
C SER A 283 -15.56 -9.13 -6.69
N GLY A 284 -14.33 -9.47 -6.30
CA GLY A 284 -14.03 -10.63 -5.46
C GLY A 284 -12.81 -10.38 -4.59
N CYS A 285 -12.84 -10.86 -3.36
CA CYS A 285 -11.75 -10.70 -2.42
C CYS A 285 -11.81 -11.78 -1.36
N THR A 286 -10.74 -12.56 -1.23
CA THR A 286 -10.66 -13.62 -0.23
C THR A 286 -9.28 -13.66 0.41
N PHE A 287 -9.30 -13.90 1.72
CA PHE A 287 -8.13 -14.11 2.54
C PHE A 287 -8.18 -15.52 3.14
N VAL A 288 -7.02 -16.17 3.15
CA VAL A 288 -6.81 -17.47 3.77
C VAL A 288 -5.58 -17.35 4.64
N TYR A 289 -5.69 -17.72 5.91
CA TYR A 289 -4.57 -17.74 6.83
C TYR A 289 -4.40 -19.16 7.36
N ASN A 290 -3.27 -19.77 6.99
CA ASN A 290 -2.92 -21.11 7.43
C ASN A 290 -2.07 -21.01 8.71
N THR A 291 -2.56 -21.65 9.78
CA THR A 291 -1.90 -21.72 11.10
C THR A 291 -1.21 -23.05 11.38
N ASP A 292 -1.17 -23.98 10.41
CA ASP A 292 -0.62 -25.33 10.57
C ASP A 292 0.86 -25.30 10.96
N ASN A 293 1.59 -24.28 10.50
CA ASN A 293 2.93 -23.96 10.99
C ASN A 293 2.89 -22.69 11.86
N GLN A 294 2.78 -22.89 13.17
CA GLN A 294 2.62 -21.81 14.14
C GLN A 294 3.80 -20.83 14.17
N ARG A 295 5.01 -21.22 13.72
CA ARG A 295 6.19 -20.35 13.67
C ARG A 295 6.31 -19.60 12.34
N ASN A 296 5.93 -20.25 11.25
CA ASN A 296 5.97 -19.68 9.90
C ASN A 296 4.61 -19.86 9.24
N SER A 297 3.71 -18.92 9.50
CA SER A 297 2.37 -18.94 8.92
C SER A 297 2.34 -18.25 7.56
N LEU A 298 1.31 -18.55 6.78
CA LEU A 298 1.11 -18.01 5.45
C LEU A 298 -0.26 -17.35 5.39
N LEU A 299 -0.29 -16.09 4.92
CA LEU A 299 -1.52 -15.44 4.51
C LEU A 299 -1.54 -15.31 3.00
N ALA A 300 -2.55 -15.91 2.40
CA ALA A 300 -2.84 -15.81 0.97
C ALA A 300 -4.00 -14.84 0.74
N ALA A 301 -3.80 -13.89 -0.16
CA ALA A 301 -4.77 -12.89 -0.57
C ALA A 301 -5.09 -13.05 -2.05
N ARG A 302 -6.38 -13.13 -2.38
CA ARG A 302 -6.90 -13.07 -3.76
C ARG A 302 -7.72 -11.81 -3.92
N LEU A 303 -7.44 -11.05 -4.98
CA LEU A 303 -8.14 -9.81 -5.30
C LEU A 303 -8.55 -9.82 -6.77
N THR A 304 -9.86 -9.72 -7.00
CA THR A 304 -10.45 -9.58 -8.33
C THR A 304 -11.02 -8.18 -8.49
N ILE A 305 -10.53 -7.45 -9.49
CA ILE A 305 -11.05 -6.15 -9.90
C ILE A 305 -11.78 -6.33 -11.23
N THR A 306 -13.00 -5.80 -11.32
CA THR A 306 -13.80 -5.84 -12.54
C THR A 306 -14.16 -4.43 -12.99
N ARG A 307 -13.91 -4.12 -14.27
CA ARG A 307 -14.33 -2.86 -14.89
C ARG A 307 -14.87 -3.08 -16.30
N GLY A 308 -16.10 -2.64 -16.55
CA GLY A 308 -16.76 -2.81 -17.84
C GLY A 308 -16.86 -4.27 -18.29
N ASN A 309 -17.31 -5.16 -17.40
CA ASN A 309 -17.43 -6.62 -17.56
C ASN A 309 -16.12 -7.38 -17.78
N GLU A 310 -14.99 -6.70 -17.66
CA GLU A 310 -13.68 -7.31 -17.75
C GLU A 310 -13.04 -7.44 -16.37
N SER A 311 -12.43 -8.60 -16.08
CA SER A 311 -11.90 -8.89 -14.76
C SER A 311 -10.41 -9.24 -14.80
N VAL A 312 -9.69 -8.77 -13.79
CA VAL A 312 -8.32 -9.15 -13.50
C VAL A 312 -8.28 -9.75 -12.10
N ASN A 313 -7.63 -10.89 -11.94
CA ASN A 313 -7.50 -11.60 -10.67
C ASN A 313 -6.01 -11.77 -10.31
N LEU A 314 -5.62 -11.26 -9.15
CA LEU A 314 -4.27 -11.39 -8.63
C LEU A 314 -4.26 -12.25 -7.36
N TYR A 315 -3.18 -13.01 -7.24
CA TYR A 315 -2.86 -13.82 -6.07
C TYR A 315 -1.57 -13.33 -5.43
N HIS A 316 -1.57 -13.17 -4.10
CA HIS A 316 -0.37 -12.81 -3.35
C HIS A 316 -0.28 -13.62 -2.07
N GLU A 317 0.92 -14.13 -1.79
CA GLU A 317 1.24 -14.87 -0.58
C GLU A 317 2.25 -14.09 0.25
N VAL A 318 2.01 -14.05 1.56
CA VAL A 318 2.85 -13.35 2.52
C VAL A 318 3.21 -14.33 3.64
N HIS A 319 4.51 -14.62 3.76
CA HIS A 319 5.04 -15.33 4.91
C HIS A 319 5.04 -14.40 6.12
N ILE A 320 4.52 -14.92 7.23
CA ILE A 320 4.46 -14.23 8.51
C ILE A 320 5.37 -14.95 9.48
N ASN A 321 6.25 -14.17 10.12
CA ASN A 321 7.14 -14.67 11.14
C ASN A 321 6.43 -14.62 12.51
N ASN A 322 6.00 -15.78 12.97
CA ASN A 322 5.39 -15.95 14.28
C ASN A 322 6.37 -16.53 15.30
N ILE A 323 7.68 -16.52 15.01
CA ILE A 323 8.71 -16.89 15.97
C ILE A 323 8.63 -15.88 17.12
N PRO A 324 8.28 -16.33 18.34
CA PRO A 324 8.13 -15.44 19.49
C PRO A 324 9.45 -14.92 20.03
#